data_AF-A0A3B9LRF8-F1
#
_entry.id   AF-A0A3B9LRF8-F1
#
_cell.length_a   1.000
_cell.length_b   1.000
_cell.length_c   1.000
_cell.angle_alpha   90.00
_cell.angle_beta   90.00
_cell.angle_gamma   90.00
#
_symmetry.space_group_name_H-M   'P 1'
#
loop_
_entity.id
_entity.type
_entity.pdbx_description
1 polymer ?
#
loop_
_entity_poly.entity_id
_entity_poly.type
_entity_poly.pdbx_seq_one_letter_code
_entity_poly.pdbx_strand_id
1 'polypeptide(L)' 'MWDAKRQFIWLAAGLSLGTFIAYSDAHTEDGTFVPRFFVFMESLVLGVIALLFYLYSRKKQ' A
#
# COMPACT_ATOMS: atom_id res chain seq x y z
N MET A 1 8.96 22.00 -7.50
CA MET A 1 9.61 21.19 -6.45
C MET A 1 8.52 20.57 -5.58
N TRP A 2 7.96 19.42 -5.99
CA TRP A 2 6.89 18.75 -5.22
C TRP A 2 7.50 18.16 -3.95
N ASP A 3 7.25 18.82 -2.82
CA ASP A 3 7.79 18.57 -1.48
C ASP A 3 7.88 17.09 -1.11
N ALA A 4 9.09 16.66 -0.75
CA ALA A 4 9.34 15.34 -0.15
C ALA A 4 8.41 15.03 1.03
N LYS A 5 7.96 16.06 1.77
CA LYS A 5 6.94 15.92 2.84
C LYS A 5 5.63 15.33 2.33
N ARG A 6 5.13 15.80 1.19
CA ARG A 6 3.85 15.34 0.63
C ARG A 6 3.97 13.95 0.03
N GLN A 7 5.13 13.61 -0.53
CA GLN A 7 5.45 12.27 -0.98
C GLN A 7 5.48 11.27 0.19
N PHE A 8 6.05 11.68 1.33
CA PHE A 8 6.04 10.88 2.55
C PHE A 8 4.63 10.70 3.13
N ILE A 9 3.81 11.77 3.13
CA ILE A 9 2.40 11.70 3.55
C ILE A 9 1.60 10.74 2.65
N TRP A 10 1.81 10.78 1.33
CA TRP A 10 1.15 9.85 0.40
C TRP A 10 1.60 8.40 0.59
N LEU A 11 2.89 8.18 0.87
CA LEU A 11 3.42 6.86 1.23
C LEU A 11 2.80 6.34 2.52
N ALA A 12 2.81 7.16 3.58
CA ALA A 12 2.26 6.80 4.87
C ALA A 12 0.75 6.55 4.77
N ALA A 13 0.00 7.41 4.07
CA ALA A 13 -1.44 7.23 3.87
C ALA A 13 -1.74 5.97 3.04
N GLY A 14 -1.00 5.72 1.97
CA GLY A 14 -1.16 4.54 1.11
C GLY A 14 -0.84 3.23 1.84
N LEU A 15 0.22 3.22 2.65
CA LEU A 15 0.54 2.08 3.52
C LEU A 15 -0.54 1.88 4.59
N SER A 16 -0.91 2.94 5.31
CA SER A 16 -1.89 2.84 6.40
C SER A 16 -3.25 2.34 5.91
N LEU A 17 -3.79 2.95 4.84
CA LEU A 17 -5.07 2.55 4.24
C LEU A 17 -4.97 1.19 3.56
N GLY A 18 -3.88 0.91 2.84
CA GLY A 18 -3.69 -0.36 2.16
C GLY A 18 -3.59 -1.54 3.13
N THR A 19 -2.79 -1.41 4.18
CA THR A 19 -2.69 -2.40 5.26
C THR A 19 -4.01 -2.55 6.00
N PHE A 20 -4.77 -1.46 6.23
CA PHE A 20 -6.10 -1.53 6.87
C PHE A 20 -7.14 -2.27 6.03
N ILE A 21 -7.18 -2.02 4.72
CA ILE A 21 -8.06 -2.72 3.78
C ILE A 21 -7.64 -4.18 3.66
N ALA A 22 -6.34 -4.47 3.47
CA ALA A 22 -5.81 -5.82 3.41
C ALA A 22 -6.09 -6.62 4.69
N TYR A 23 -5.98 -5.99 5.85
CA TYR A 23 -6.31 -6.60 7.15
C TYR A 23 -7.81 -6.90 7.29
N SER A 24 -8.66 -5.97 6.85
CA SER A 24 -10.12 -6.14 6.90
C SER A 24 -10.59 -7.23 5.94
N ASP A 25 -10.01 -7.30 4.74
CA ASP A 25 -10.34 -8.29 3.71
C ASP A 25 -9.77 -9.68 4.05
N ALA A 26 -8.66 -9.73 4.80
CA ALA A 26 -8.08 -10.99 5.29
C ALA A 26 -8.87 -11.63 6.45
N HIS A 27 -9.84 -10.93 7.03
CA HIS A 27 -10.81 -11.53 7.93
C HIS A 27 -11.93 -12.16 7.11
N THR A 28 -11.96 -13.50 7.09
CA THR A 28 -13.06 -14.26 6.48
C THR A 28 -14.35 -14.04 7.30
N GLU A 29 -15.53 -14.24 6.70
CA GLU A 29 -16.85 -14.10 7.36
C GLU A 29 -16.98 -14.90 8.68
N ASP A 30 -16.18 -15.98 8.82
CA ASP A 30 -16.10 -16.81 10.03
C ASP A 30 -15.14 -16.28 11.11
N GLY A 31 -14.53 -15.11 10.92
CA GLY A 31 -13.57 -14.50 11.84
C GLY A 31 -12.16 -15.11 11.82
N THR A 32 -11.87 -16.01 10.88
CA THR A 32 -10.54 -16.59 10.72
C THR A 32 -9.64 -15.65 9.91
N PHE A 33 -8.51 -15.25 10.51
CA PHE A 33 -7.48 -14.47 9.84
C PHE A 33 -6.62 -15.39 8.98
N VAL A 34 -6.59 -15.15 7.67
CA VAL A 34 -5.78 -15.95 6.73
C VAL A 34 -4.47 -15.20 6.41
N PRO A 35 -3.33 -15.58 7.01
CA PRO A 35 -2.09 -14.81 6.87
C PRO A 35 -1.55 -14.80 5.45
N ARG A 36 -1.79 -15.87 4.69
CA ARG A 36 -1.38 -15.97 3.29
C ARG A 36 -2.09 -14.95 2.40
N PHE A 37 -3.38 -14.75 2.63
CA PHE A 37 -4.18 -13.78 1.87
C PHE A 37 -3.79 -12.35 2.25
N PHE A 38 -3.56 -12.10 3.54
CA PHE A 38 -3.01 -10.83 4.02
C PHE A 38 -1.68 -10.48 3.34
N VAL A 39 -0.70 -11.38 3.33
CA VAL A 39 0.61 -11.14 2.68
C VAL A 39 0.46 -10.90 1.17
N PHE A 40 -0.47 -11.60 0.51
CA PHE A 40 -0.75 -11.37 -0.90
C PHE A 40 -1.30 -9.96 -1.15
N MET A 41 -2.32 -9.54 -0.39
CA MET A 41 -2.89 -8.20 -0.48
C MET A 41 -1.88 -7.10 -0.12
N GLU A 42 -1.11 -7.28 0.95
CA GLU A 42 -0.03 -6.37 1.37
C GLU A 42 1.03 -6.21 0.26
N SER A 43 1.41 -7.30 -0.41
CA SER A 43 2.37 -7.26 -1.51
C SER A 43 1.86 -6.52 -2.74
N LEU A 44 0.55 -6.60 -3.03
CA LEU A 44 -0.08 -5.82 -4.10
C LEU A 44 -0.07 -4.32 -3.78
N VAL A 45 -0.40 -3.95 -2.55
CA VAL A 45 -0.34 -2.56 -2.07
C VAL A 45 1.08 -2.01 -2.21
N LEU A 46 2.07 -2.74 -1.70
CA LEU A 46 3.48 -2.36 -1.83
C LEU A 46 3.92 -2.27 -3.29
N GLY A 47 3.45 -3.18 -4.15
CA GLY A 47 3.68 -3.15 -5.59
C GLY A 47 3.13 -1.89 -6.26
N VAL A 48 1.89 -1.49 -5.95
CA VAL A 48 1.27 -0.27 -6.46
C VAL A 48 2.02 0.98 -5.96
N ILE A 49 2.37 1.01 -4.67
CA ILE A 49 3.16 2.11 -4.09
C ILE A 49 4.51 2.23 -4.78
N ALA A 50 5.24 1.11 -4.95
CA ALA A 50 6.52 1.09 -5.64
C ALA A 50 6.40 1.52 -7.11
N LEU A 51 5.37 1.06 -7.82
CA LEU A 51 5.10 1.43 -9.20
C LEU A 51 4.81 2.94 -9.34
N LEU A 52 3.95 3.48 -8.48
CA LEU A 52 3.65 4.91 -8.46
C LEU A 52 4.89 5.74 -8.15
N PHE A 53 5.70 5.29 -7.19
CA PHE A 53 6.96 5.95 -6.84
C PHE A 53 7.94 5.93 -8.01
N TYR A 54 8.04 4.80 -8.70
CA TYR A 54 8.88 4.63 -9.88
C TYR A 54 8.44 5.52 -11.05
N LEU A 55 7.14 5.52 -11.36
CA LEU A 55 6.56 6.39 -12.40
C LEU A 55 6.73 7.86 -12.07
N TYR A 56 6.51 8.24 -10.81
CA TYR A 56 6.67 9.61 -10.35
C TYR A 56 8.13 10.07 -10.39
N SER A 57 9.07 9.18 -10.03
CA SER A 57 10.51 9.47 -10.13
C SER A 57 10.96 9.64 -11.59
N ARG A 58 10.41 8.86 -12.53
CA ARG A 58 10.74 9.01 -13.95
C ARG A 58 10.25 10.32 -14.56
N LYS A 59 9.10 10.85 -14.13
CA LYS A 59 8.58 12.13 -14.64
C LYS A 59 9.40 13.36 -14.24
N LYS A 60 10.35 13.19 -13.32
CA LYS A 60 11.21 14.27 -12.81
C LYS A 60 12.62 14.25 -13.41
N GLN A 61 12.97 13.22 -14.19
CA GLN A 61 14.07 13.26 -15.15
C GLN A 61 13.54 13.70 -16.52
#